data_AF-A0AAV9GV49-F1
#
_entry.id   AF-A0AAV9GV49-F1
#
_cell.length_a   1.000
_cell.length_b   1.000
_cell.length_c   1.000
_cell.angle_alpha   90.00
_cell.angle_beta   90.00
_cell.angle_gamma   90.00
#
_symmetry.space_group_name_H-M   'P 1'
#
loop_
_entity.id
_entity.type
_entity.pdbx_description
1 polymer ?
#
loop_
_entity_poly.entity_id
_entity_poly.type
_entity_poly.pdbx_seq_one_letter_code
_entity_poly.pdbx_strand_id
1 'polypeptide(L)'
;MIWISLPSNWDLGVVRAVLALLINVLCFAGVWVVAYCSWKSSALKVPSHKASTRLLALFFPSGIGDIVDIFPLLRRGLGRGLLWKLISQGLLIVVLTGVAIASAPLAVSSTRLGSELKQIPVPGVRAKNSFTGISSAVIPWNNTMDRLIKADMPLDQTLDWLPDNRVDWVYQPDEWNSSWGAECEYTEETPIELFSSGNKTGDLFVEVEGVGAALGEGIRNFGGDQNQNMFWISAGSYFGSRFIDMFIWVVIQTNTSLAYNATADLRTNFLPLNFTVALIHMHGFPATDDAFFGRGPVEKASYVKTSCALDRKPGLTPEEIDPDAERFITNLWTHNLFAIVKAYSVYYEPRQALETFNNVSVTIPSPRELFRFYQAYHIIKDSQQLNAETQVSRILSVRTPTVQLAAPCLAILLAYVLAIAIATIYWVFFKKLPVGTTIPRTKVQWMMQGLKEVGGRELNAAYLDASWNQLEGDLVKARYADVNDESGRSYRTIQLGRGDSYTELDNLPTHVGMDVTVETAYFGRKSMSS
;
A
#
# COMPACT_ATOMS: atom_id res chain seq x y z
N MET A 1 13.04 -10.12 6.18
CA MET A 1 12.34 -10.91 5.14
C MET A 1 12.57 -10.22 3.80
N ILE A 2 12.92 -10.98 2.77
CA ILE A 2 13.15 -10.45 1.42
C ILE A 2 11.79 -10.34 0.70
N TRP A 3 11.54 -9.20 0.07
CA TRP A 3 10.34 -8.88 -0.68
C TRP A 3 10.69 -8.64 -2.14
N ILE A 4 9.85 -9.13 -3.05
CA ILE A 4 10.03 -8.97 -4.50
C ILE A 4 8.97 -7.99 -4.99
N SER A 5 9.41 -6.89 -5.60
CA SER A 5 8.52 -5.91 -6.21
C SER A 5 7.93 -6.46 -7.52
N LEU A 6 6.62 -6.41 -7.65
CA LEU A 6 5.91 -6.71 -8.88
C LEU A 6 5.85 -5.46 -9.78
N PRO A 7 5.63 -5.65 -11.09
CA PRO A 7 5.44 -4.53 -12.01
C PRO A 7 4.32 -3.58 -11.53
N SER A 8 4.52 -2.28 -11.71
CA SER A 8 3.67 -1.22 -11.13
C SER A 8 2.26 -1.12 -11.72
N ASN A 9 1.95 -1.89 -12.77
CA ASN A 9 0.61 -1.99 -13.34
C ASN A 9 -0.31 -2.97 -12.58
N TRP A 10 0.22 -3.70 -11.60
CA TRP A 10 -0.56 -4.62 -10.79
C TRP A 10 -1.14 -3.94 -9.56
N ASP A 11 -2.46 -4.02 -9.41
CA ASP A 11 -3.13 -3.61 -8.18
C ASP A 11 -2.99 -4.69 -7.09
N LEU A 12 -2.89 -4.26 -5.83
CA LEU A 12 -2.77 -5.15 -4.68
C LEU A 12 -3.97 -6.10 -4.58
N GLY A 13 -5.17 -5.61 -4.88
CA GLY A 13 -6.38 -6.43 -4.88
C GLY A 13 -6.31 -7.56 -5.90
N VAL A 14 -5.87 -7.25 -7.12
CA VAL A 14 -5.70 -8.22 -8.20
C VAL A 14 -4.63 -9.25 -7.85
N VAL A 15 -3.47 -8.82 -7.34
CA VAL A 15 -2.39 -9.75 -6.94
C VAL A 15 -2.86 -10.70 -5.84
N ARG A 16 -3.58 -10.20 -4.83
CA ARG A 16 -4.14 -11.03 -3.76
C ARG A 16 -5.15 -12.05 -4.28
N ALA A 17 -6.04 -11.64 -5.18
CA ALA A 17 -7.01 -12.53 -5.78
C ALA A 17 -6.35 -13.64 -6.62
N VAL A 18 -5.39 -13.27 -7.47
CA VAL A 18 -4.63 -14.22 -8.30
C VAL A 18 -3.84 -15.19 -7.43
N LEU A 19 -3.17 -14.72 -6.38
CA LEU A 19 -2.41 -15.56 -5.47
C LEU A 19 -3.31 -16.54 -4.71
N ALA A 20 -4.45 -16.09 -4.20
CA ALA A 20 -5.43 -16.96 -3.54
C ALA A 20 -5.98 -18.03 -4.50
N LEU A 21 -6.30 -17.63 -5.74
CA LEU A 21 -6.73 -18.56 -6.79
C LEU A 21 -5.66 -19.62 -7.09
N LEU A 22 -4.39 -19.21 -7.26
CA LEU A 22 -3.28 -20.12 -7.49
C LEU A 22 -3.11 -21.12 -6.34
N ILE A 23 -3.20 -20.66 -5.08
CA ILE A 23 -3.15 -21.55 -3.90
C ILE A 23 -4.29 -22.58 -3.98
N ASN A 24 -5.51 -22.18 -4.31
CA ASN A 24 -6.65 -23.09 -4.42
C ASN A 24 -6.48 -24.13 -5.54
N VAL A 25 -6.06 -23.69 -6.73
CA VAL A 25 -5.81 -24.58 -7.88
C VAL A 25 -4.70 -25.59 -7.54
N LEU A 26 -3.63 -25.13 -6.88
CA LEU A 26 -2.53 -26.01 -6.47
C LEU A 26 -2.96 -27.00 -5.39
N CYS A 27 -3.79 -26.59 -4.42
CA CYS A 27 -4.34 -27.52 -3.43
C CYS A 27 -5.21 -28.59 -4.09
N PHE A 28 -6.06 -28.20 -5.05
CA PHE A 28 -6.88 -29.14 -5.83
C PHE A 28 -6.02 -30.12 -6.63
N ALA A 29 -4.99 -29.62 -7.34
CA ALA A 29 -4.03 -30.45 -8.06
C ALA A 29 -3.29 -31.42 -7.13
N GLY A 30 -2.91 -30.96 -5.93
CA GLY A 30 -2.29 -31.78 -4.90
C GLY A 30 -3.18 -32.95 -4.44
N VAL A 31 -4.45 -32.66 -4.14
CA VAL A 31 -5.44 -33.71 -3.79
C VAL A 31 -5.58 -34.72 -4.93
N TRP A 32 -5.67 -34.25 -6.16
CA TRP A 32 -5.77 -35.11 -7.34
C TRP A 32 -4.54 -36.01 -7.51
N VAL A 33 -3.32 -35.46 -7.40
CA VAL A 33 -2.07 -36.24 -7.52
C VAL A 33 -2.00 -37.29 -6.41
N VAL A 34 -2.34 -36.94 -5.17
CA VAL A 34 -2.32 -37.89 -4.05
C VAL A 34 -3.30 -39.03 -4.29
N ALA A 35 -4.53 -38.73 -4.71
CA ALA A 35 -5.53 -39.74 -5.05
C ALA A 35 -5.03 -40.65 -6.19
N TYR A 36 -4.49 -40.06 -7.25
CA TYR A 36 -3.96 -40.78 -8.41
C TYR A 36 -2.79 -41.71 -8.05
N CYS A 37 -1.78 -41.18 -7.35
CA CYS A 37 -0.60 -41.95 -6.94
C CYS A 37 -0.98 -43.10 -6.01
N SER A 38 -1.87 -42.80 -5.07
CA SER A 38 -2.32 -43.76 -4.08
C SER A 38 -3.12 -44.89 -4.70
N TRP A 39 -3.96 -44.57 -5.68
CA TRP A 39 -4.63 -45.57 -6.51
C TRP A 39 -3.66 -46.49 -7.19
N LYS A 40 -2.75 -45.88 -7.96
CA LYS A 40 -1.86 -46.58 -8.85
C LYS A 40 -0.98 -47.53 -8.05
N SER A 41 -0.55 -47.10 -6.86
CA SER A 41 0.18 -47.93 -5.91
C SER A 41 -0.61 -49.16 -5.41
N SER A 42 -1.93 -49.05 -5.27
CA SER A 42 -2.80 -50.16 -4.85
C SER A 42 -3.16 -51.06 -6.02
N ALA A 43 -3.49 -50.49 -7.18
CA ALA A 43 -3.80 -51.20 -8.41
C ALA A 43 -2.64 -52.10 -8.87
N LEU A 44 -1.39 -51.62 -8.75
CA LEU A 44 -0.19 -52.40 -9.05
C LEU A 44 -0.03 -53.67 -8.18
N LYS A 45 -0.71 -53.77 -7.04
CA LYS A 45 -0.64 -54.93 -6.13
C LYS A 45 -1.68 -55.99 -6.44
N VAL A 46 -2.74 -55.64 -7.16
CA VAL A 46 -3.87 -56.51 -7.51
C VAL A 46 -3.46 -57.73 -8.36
N PRO A 47 -2.58 -57.63 -9.39
CA PRO A 47 -2.21 -58.79 -10.22
C PRO A 47 -1.37 -59.84 -9.48
N SER A 48 -0.91 -59.58 -8.25
CA SER A 48 0.04 -60.45 -7.56
C SER A 48 -0.57 -61.74 -6.98
N HIS A 49 -1.86 -62.01 -7.18
CA HIS A 49 -2.62 -63.23 -6.82
C HIS A 49 -2.47 -63.76 -5.38
N LYS A 50 -1.72 -63.09 -4.50
CA LYS A 50 -1.56 -63.44 -3.09
C LYS A 50 -2.63 -62.74 -2.27
N ALA A 51 -3.75 -63.44 -2.07
CA ALA A 51 -4.75 -63.24 -1.03
C ALA A 51 -5.46 -61.87 -0.96
N SER A 52 -6.74 -61.85 -1.33
CA SER A 52 -7.78 -60.91 -0.88
C SER A 52 -7.30 -59.47 -0.65
N THR A 53 -7.00 -58.72 -1.71
CA THR A 53 -6.84 -57.27 -1.59
C THR A 53 -8.16 -56.67 -1.11
N ARG A 54 -8.22 -56.26 0.16
CA ARG A 54 -9.41 -55.66 0.77
C ARG A 54 -9.83 -54.43 -0.03
N LEU A 55 -11.11 -54.31 -0.39
CA LEU A 55 -11.71 -53.21 -1.17
C LEU A 55 -11.31 -51.82 -0.65
N LEU A 56 -11.14 -51.69 0.68
CA LEU A 56 -10.64 -50.47 1.31
C LEU A 56 -9.24 -50.01 0.87
N ALA A 57 -8.40 -50.90 0.33
CA ALA A 57 -7.10 -50.52 -0.22
C ALA A 57 -7.22 -49.72 -1.53
N LEU A 58 -8.37 -49.78 -2.19
CA LEU A 58 -8.72 -49.02 -3.39
C LEU A 58 -9.57 -47.78 -3.08
N PHE A 59 -9.96 -47.57 -1.82
CA PHE A 59 -10.68 -46.36 -1.43
C PHE A 59 -9.72 -45.20 -1.28
N PHE A 60 -10.06 -44.06 -1.87
CA PHE A 60 -9.30 -42.82 -1.71
C PHE A 60 -10.27 -41.69 -1.37
N PRO A 61 -10.08 -41.04 -0.21
CA PRO A 61 -10.84 -39.84 0.08
C PRO A 61 -10.47 -38.75 -0.94
N SER A 62 -11.47 -38.10 -1.51
CA SER A 62 -11.32 -36.95 -2.41
C SER A 62 -11.73 -35.63 -1.74
N GLY A 63 -12.40 -35.72 -0.58
CA GLY A 63 -12.80 -34.56 0.21
C GLY A 63 -13.04 -34.93 1.67
N ILE A 64 -13.34 -33.90 2.48
CA ILE A 64 -13.56 -34.06 3.93
C ILE A 64 -14.72 -35.02 4.22
N GLY A 65 -15.79 -35.01 3.43
CA GLY A 65 -16.92 -35.92 3.59
C GLY A 65 -16.49 -37.40 3.56
N ASP A 66 -15.61 -37.76 2.62
CA ASP A 66 -15.09 -39.12 2.51
C ASP A 66 -14.27 -39.54 3.75
N ILE A 67 -13.63 -38.59 4.43
CA ILE A 67 -12.84 -38.85 5.65
C ILE A 67 -13.76 -39.13 6.84
N VAL A 68 -14.87 -38.40 6.96
CA VAL A 68 -15.89 -38.64 7.98
C VAL A 68 -16.47 -40.05 7.82
N ASP A 69 -16.71 -40.47 6.58
CA ASP A 69 -17.22 -41.80 6.25
C ASP A 69 -16.20 -42.93 6.53
N ILE A 70 -14.90 -42.64 6.46
CA ILE A 70 -13.83 -43.59 6.84
C ILE A 70 -13.74 -43.76 8.36
N PHE A 71 -14.10 -42.75 9.16
CA PHE A 71 -13.85 -42.77 10.61
C PHE A 71 -14.47 -43.97 11.35
N PRO A 72 -15.73 -44.38 11.07
CA PRO A 72 -16.31 -45.61 11.64
C PRO A 72 -15.56 -46.88 11.22
N LEU A 73 -14.99 -46.90 10.01
CA LEU A 73 -14.26 -48.05 9.46
C LEU A 73 -12.89 -48.22 10.12
N LEU A 74 -12.25 -47.14 10.58
CA LEU A 74 -11.01 -47.19 11.37
C LEU A 74 -11.18 -47.97 12.69
N ARG A 75 -12.39 -47.95 13.26
CA ARG A 75 -12.71 -48.61 14.54
C ARG A 75 -12.83 -50.14 14.42
N ARG A 76 -12.95 -50.69 13.20
CA ARG A 76 -13.22 -52.12 12.94
C ARG A 76 -11.97 -52.99 12.69
N GLY A 77 -10.79 -52.59 13.16
CA GLY A 77 -9.59 -53.46 13.16
C GLY A 77 -8.97 -53.65 11.76
N LEU A 78 -8.73 -52.56 11.04
CA LEU A 78 -7.96 -52.60 9.78
C LEU A 78 -6.48 -52.93 10.08
N GLY A 79 -5.82 -53.64 9.16
CA GLY A 79 -4.39 -53.94 9.28
C GLY A 79 -3.56 -52.65 9.38
N ARG A 80 -2.56 -52.63 10.28
CA ARG A 80 -1.78 -51.45 10.69
C ARG A 80 -1.19 -50.64 9.52
N GLY A 81 -0.78 -51.30 8.43
CA GLY A 81 -0.24 -50.62 7.25
C GLY A 81 -1.29 -49.89 6.40
N LEU A 82 -2.49 -50.49 6.25
CA LEU A 82 -3.61 -49.85 5.54
C LEU A 82 -4.16 -48.67 6.34
N LEU A 83 -4.24 -48.83 7.67
CA LEU A 83 -4.63 -47.80 8.61
C LEU A 83 -3.74 -46.55 8.47
N TRP A 84 -2.42 -46.73 8.53
CA TRP A 84 -1.47 -45.62 8.38
C TRP A 84 -1.57 -44.92 7.02
N LYS A 85 -1.77 -45.69 5.93
CA LYS A 85 -1.96 -45.11 4.60
C LYS A 85 -3.20 -44.22 4.55
N LEU A 86 -4.35 -44.70 5.03
CA LEU A 86 -5.60 -43.94 5.04
C LEU A 86 -5.54 -42.71 5.95
N ILE A 87 -4.91 -42.83 7.13
CA ILE A 87 -4.70 -41.69 8.04
C ILE A 87 -3.81 -40.63 7.38
N SER A 88 -2.70 -41.03 6.75
CA SER A 88 -1.79 -40.08 6.10
C SER A 88 -2.45 -39.33 4.95
N GLN A 89 -3.28 -40.01 4.14
CA GLN A 89 -4.06 -39.37 3.07
C GLN A 89 -5.13 -38.44 3.62
N GLY A 90 -5.87 -38.88 4.64
CA GLY A 90 -6.89 -38.05 5.28
C GLY A 90 -6.29 -36.78 5.87
N LEU A 91 -5.19 -36.91 6.62
CA LEU A 91 -4.46 -35.76 7.18
C LEU A 91 -4.00 -34.80 6.08
N LEU A 92 -3.43 -35.33 4.99
CA LEU A 92 -2.96 -34.50 3.89
C LEU A 92 -4.10 -33.73 3.21
N ILE A 93 -5.26 -34.36 2.99
CA ILE A 93 -6.44 -33.70 2.41
C ILE A 93 -6.99 -32.63 3.36
N VAL A 94 -7.05 -32.90 4.67
CA VAL A 94 -7.47 -31.92 5.67
C VAL A 94 -6.54 -30.71 5.66
N VAL A 95 -5.22 -30.92 5.61
CA VAL A 95 -4.23 -29.84 5.52
C VAL A 95 -4.42 -29.04 4.22
N LEU A 96 -4.50 -29.71 3.06
CA LEU A 96 -4.68 -29.02 1.76
C LEU A 96 -6.00 -28.25 1.70
N THR A 97 -7.08 -28.80 2.26
CA THR A 97 -8.37 -28.10 2.33
C THR A 97 -8.31 -26.91 3.29
N GLY A 98 -7.62 -27.05 4.42
CA GLY A 98 -7.38 -25.96 5.35
C GLY A 98 -6.56 -24.83 4.71
N VAL A 99 -5.53 -25.15 3.94
CA VAL A 99 -4.73 -24.18 3.18
C VAL A 99 -5.56 -23.51 2.09
N ALA A 100 -6.43 -24.25 1.39
CA ALA A 100 -7.36 -23.69 0.41
C ALA A 100 -8.34 -22.69 1.06
N ILE A 101 -8.92 -23.02 2.21
CA ILE A 101 -9.76 -22.10 2.99
C ILE A 101 -8.96 -20.88 3.45
N ALA A 102 -7.73 -21.07 3.90
CA ALA A 102 -6.82 -20.01 4.32
C ALA A 102 -6.15 -19.26 3.16
N SER A 103 -6.47 -19.56 1.90
CA SER A 103 -5.80 -18.98 0.73
C SER A 103 -5.85 -17.46 0.69
N ALA A 104 -7.00 -16.85 1.03
CA ALA A 104 -7.15 -15.40 1.09
C ALA A 104 -6.31 -14.76 2.22
N PRO A 105 -6.39 -15.21 3.49
CA PRO A 105 -5.49 -14.75 4.55
C PRO A 105 -4.01 -14.92 4.21
N LEU A 106 -3.62 -16.06 3.63
CA LEU A 106 -2.25 -16.31 3.20
C LEU A 106 -1.83 -15.32 2.11
N ALA A 107 -2.68 -15.06 1.13
CA ALA A 107 -2.40 -14.06 0.09
C ALA A 107 -2.23 -12.66 0.67
N VAL A 108 -3.04 -12.28 1.67
CA VAL A 108 -2.89 -10.99 2.38
C VAL A 108 -1.58 -10.94 3.16
N SER A 109 -1.20 -12.00 3.86
CA SER A 109 0.05 -12.04 4.64
C SER A 109 1.30 -12.04 3.76
N SER A 110 1.19 -12.59 2.55
CA SER A 110 2.28 -12.70 1.58
C SER A 110 2.40 -11.51 0.64
N THR A 111 1.49 -10.53 0.71
CA THR A 111 1.49 -9.35 -0.15
C THR A 111 1.35 -8.06 0.65
N ARG A 112 2.11 -7.03 0.29
CA ARG A 112 1.98 -5.70 0.87
C ARG A 112 2.16 -4.60 -0.16
N LEU A 113 1.67 -3.42 0.17
CA LEU A 113 2.06 -2.20 -0.54
C LEU A 113 3.49 -1.88 -0.14
N GLY A 114 4.34 -1.79 -1.13
CA GLY A 114 5.65 -1.18 -1.03
C GLY A 114 5.71 0.07 -1.90
N SER A 115 6.89 0.66 -1.93
CA SER A 115 7.20 1.73 -2.86
C SER A 115 8.57 1.47 -3.45
N GLU A 116 8.71 1.78 -4.73
CA GLU A 116 9.98 1.72 -5.44
C GLU A 116 10.28 3.10 -6.02
N LEU A 117 11.53 3.53 -5.90
CA LEU A 117 12.01 4.75 -6.55
C LEU A 117 12.30 4.41 -8.00
N LYS A 118 11.60 5.09 -8.91
CA LYS A 118 11.83 4.98 -10.36
C LYS A 118 12.15 6.34 -10.91
N GLN A 119 13.18 6.42 -11.74
CA GLN A 119 13.51 7.62 -12.48
C GLN A 119 12.55 7.77 -13.65
N ILE A 120 11.73 8.83 -13.64
CA ILE A 120 10.77 9.14 -14.70
C ILE A 120 10.86 10.61 -15.08
N PRO A 121 10.51 10.98 -16.32
CA PRO A 121 10.38 12.39 -16.70
C PRO A 121 9.20 13.01 -15.94
N VAL A 122 9.51 13.96 -15.05
CA VAL A 122 8.54 14.73 -14.27
C VAL A 122 8.41 16.11 -14.90
N PRO A 123 7.19 16.54 -15.29
CA PRO A 123 6.97 17.91 -15.76
C PRO A 123 7.14 18.89 -14.61
N GLY A 124 7.60 20.09 -14.92
CA GLY A 124 7.71 21.17 -13.95
C GLY A 124 7.98 22.50 -14.62
N VAL A 125 8.17 23.53 -13.80
CA VAL A 125 8.31 24.92 -14.24
C VAL A 125 9.63 25.47 -13.75
N ARG A 126 10.47 25.97 -14.66
CA ARG A 126 11.71 26.68 -14.31
C ARG A 126 11.36 28.01 -13.65
N ALA A 127 12.12 28.38 -12.63
CA ALA A 127 12.06 29.70 -12.06
C ALA A 127 12.34 30.75 -13.14
N LYS A 128 11.72 31.92 -13.03
CA LYS A 128 12.01 33.08 -13.86
C LYS A 128 12.16 34.31 -12.98
N ASN A 129 13.31 34.96 -13.08
CA ASN A 129 13.70 36.06 -12.20
C ASN A 129 12.90 37.37 -12.37
N SER A 130 11.91 37.42 -13.28
CA SER A 130 11.13 38.61 -13.60
C SER A 130 10.08 39.00 -12.55
N PHE A 131 9.76 38.11 -11.61
CA PHE A 131 8.71 38.36 -10.61
C PHE A 131 9.29 38.93 -9.31
N THR A 132 8.69 40.01 -8.83
CA THR A 132 9.17 40.75 -7.65
C THR A 132 8.45 40.34 -6.36
N GLY A 133 7.23 39.84 -6.42
CA GLY A 133 6.53 39.35 -5.23
C GLY A 133 5.20 38.68 -5.54
N ILE A 134 4.67 37.96 -4.56
CA ILE A 134 3.31 37.40 -4.57
C ILE A 134 2.79 37.35 -3.15
N SER A 135 1.67 38.01 -2.85
CA SER A 135 1.17 38.12 -1.47
C SER A 135 0.02 37.16 -1.13
N SER A 136 -0.57 36.51 -2.13
CA SER A 136 -1.80 35.70 -1.97
C SER A 136 -1.75 34.41 -2.79
N ALA A 137 -1.00 33.40 -2.33
CA ALA A 137 -0.92 32.08 -2.96
C ALA A 137 -0.92 30.93 -1.94
N VAL A 138 -1.82 31.01 -0.95
CA VAL A 138 -1.91 30.06 0.18
C VAL A 138 -1.96 28.59 -0.26
N ILE A 139 -2.82 28.26 -1.23
CA ILE A 139 -2.95 26.88 -1.71
C ILE A 139 -1.65 26.39 -2.41
N PRO A 140 -1.09 27.13 -3.39
CA PRO A 140 0.21 26.78 -3.97
C PRO A 140 1.35 26.64 -2.95
N TRP A 141 1.45 27.56 -1.98
CA TRP A 141 2.48 27.47 -0.93
C TRP A 141 2.29 26.23 -0.08
N ASN A 142 1.07 25.95 0.38
CA ASN A 142 0.79 24.76 1.20
C ASN A 142 1.16 23.46 0.47
N ASN A 143 0.66 23.31 -0.76
CA ASN A 143 0.93 22.13 -1.58
C ASN A 143 2.43 21.94 -1.84
N THR A 144 3.15 23.05 -2.05
CA THR A 144 4.60 23.02 -2.30
C THR A 144 5.36 22.68 -1.03
N MET A 145 5.05 23.30 0.11
CA MET A 145 5.69 22.96 1.40
C MET A 145 5.49 21.49 1.74
N ASP A 146 4.25 20.99 1.66
CA ASP A 146 3.94 19.58 1.89
C ASP A 146 4.72 18.67 0.96
N ARG A 147 4.86 19.04 -0.32
CA ARG A 147 5.62 18.28 -1.31
C ARG A 147 7.11 18.29 -1.01
N LEU A 148 7.70 19.44 -0.67
CA LEU A 148 9.12 19.56 -0.31
C LEU A 148 9.45 18.73 0.94
N ILE A 149 8.57 18.74 1.95
CA ILE A 149 8.72 17.94 3.16
C ILE A 149 8.63 16.44 2.84
N LYS A 150 7.62 16.01 2.07
CA LYS A 150 7.45 14.58 1.70
C LYS A 150 8.59 14.07 0.80
N ALA A 151 9.16 14.95 -0.01
CA ALA A 151 10.30 14.64 -0.86
C ALA A 151 11.63 14.59 -0.11
N ASP A 152 11.66 14.98 1.17
CA ASP A 152 12.90 15.14 1.95
C ASP A 152 13.90 16.11 1.29
N MET A 153 13.38 17.18 0.68
CA MET A 153 14.20 18.24 0.11
C MET A 153 14.99 18.92 1.25
N PRO A 154 16.30 19.13 1.16
CA PRO A 154 17.04 19.69 2.28
C PRO A 154 16.76 21.20 2.46
N LEU A 155 17.17 21.72 3.62
CA LEU A 155 17.01 23.12 4.03
C LEU A 155 18.29 23.95 3.79
N ASP A 156 19.25 23.42 3.03
CA ASP A 156 20.56 24.02 2.77
C ASP A 156 20.72 24.51 1.32
N GLN A 157 19.62 24.57 0.56
CA GLN A 157 19.62 25.03 -0.82
C GLN A 157 18.25 25.54 -1.24
N THR A 158 18.14 26.30 -2.34
CA THR A 158 16.83 26.69 -2.89
C THR A 158 16.48 25.88 -4.14
N LEU A 159 15.34 26.13 -4.77
CA LEU A 159 14.94 25.47 -6.01
C LEU A 159 15.04 26.47 -7.15
N ASP A 160 15.55 26.06 -8.32
CA ASP A 160 15.45 26.83 -9.59
C ASP A 160 14.40 26.24 -10.54
N TRP A 161 13.78 25.14 -10.14
CA TRP A 161 12.77 24.44 -10.91
C TRP A 161 11.79 23.77 -9.94
N LEU A 162 10.50 24.00 -10.18
CA LEU A 162 9.40 23.43 -9.41
C LEU A 162 8.86 22.21 -10.14
N PRO A 163 9.06 20.98 -9.64
CA PRO A 163 8.39 19.81 -10.20
C PRO A 163 6.88 19.87 -9.92
N ASP A 164 6.08 19.19 -10.74
CA ASP A 164 4.64 19.06 -10.49
C ASP A 164 4.38 18.45 -9.09
N ASN A 165 3.72 19.24 -8.24
CA ASN A 165 3.36 18.84 -6.87
C ASN A 165 2.40 17.63 -6.82
N ARG A 166 1.78 17.24 -7.95
CA ARG A 166 0.93 16.05 -8.05
C ARG A 166 1.72 14.75 -8.12
N VAL A 167 3.01 14.81 -8.42
CA VAL A 167 3.88 13.64 -8.54
C VAL A 167 4.63 13.42 -7.21
N ASP A 168 4.71 12.17 -6.74
CA ASP A 168 5.41 11.82 -5.49
C ASP A 168 6.93 11.70 -5.69
N TRP A 169 7.54 12.79 -6.18
CA TRP A 169 8.99 12.85 -6.37
C TRP A 169 9.73 12.91 -5.02
N VAL A 170 10.95 12.40 -5.02
CA VAL A 170 11.85 12.33 -3.86
C VAL A 170 13.15 13.02 -4.23
N TYR A 171 13.72 13.76 -3.28
CA TYR A 171 14.99 14.43 -3.47
C TYR A 171 16.14 13.42 -3.58
N GLN A 172 16.99 13.61 -4.58
CA GLN A 172 18.25 12.87 -4.79
C GLN A 172 19.32 13.89 -5.19
N PRO A 173 20.41 14.07 -4.43
CA PRO A 173 21.38 15.13 -4.69
C PRO A 173 21.88 15.22 -6.13
N ASP A 174 22.11 14.08 -6.78
CA ASP A 174 22.64 14.00 -8.16
C ASP A 174 21.65 14.44 -9.25
N GLU A 175 20.35 14.49 -8.94
CA GLU A 175 19.29 14.88 -9.88
C GLU A 175 18.98 16.39 -9.83
N TRP A 176 19.56 17.10 -8.85
CA TRP A 176 19.23 18.49 -8.54
C TRP A 176 20.44 19.41 -8.69
N ASN A 177 20.28 20.44 -9.51
CA ASN A 177 21.29 21.46 -9.75
C ASN A 177 20.85 22.81 -9.14
N SER A 178 20.66 22.85 -7.82
CA SER A 178 20.35 24.11 -7.15
C SER A 178 21.51 25.10 -7.31
N SER A 179 21.19 26.31 -7.77
CA SER A 179 22.14 27.40 -7.94
C SER A 179 22.55 28.07 -6.63
N TRP A 180 21.76 27.89 -5.56
CA TRP A 180 21.93 28.56 -4.29
C TRP A 180 22.13 27.55 -3.15
N GLY A 181 23.20 27.73 -2.39
CA GLY A 181 23.36 27.12 -1.07
C GLY A 181 22.81 28.05 0.02
N ALA A 182 22.43 27.46 1.15
CA ALA A 182 21.95 28.16 2.33
C ALA A 182 22.61 27.60 3.58
N GLU A 183 23.22 28.49 4.35
CA GLU A 183 23.71 28.19 5.69
C GLU A 183 22.85 28.96 6.69
N CYS A 184 22.07 28.24 7.49
CA CYS A 184 21.06 28.84 8.36
C CYS A 184 21.34 28.55 9.84
N GLU A 185 21.22 29.60 10.66
CA GLU A 185 21.11 29.55 12.11
C GLU A 185 19.63 29.61 12.51
N TYR A 186 19.20 28.64 13.30
CA TYR A 186 17.82 28.49 13.75
C TYR A 186 17.73 28.82 15.24
N THR A 187 16.95 29.85 15.59
CA THR A 187 16.61 30.18 16.97
C THR A 187 15.23 29.60 17.28
N GLU A 188 15.21 28.59 18.15
CA GLU A 188 13.97 28.00 18.67
C GLU A 188 13.17 29.03 19.49
N GLU A 189 11.92 28.69 19.79
CA GLU A 189 11.01 29.56 20.53
C GLU A 189 11.65 30.04 21.85
N THR A 190 11.90 31.34 21.92
CA THR A 190 12.59 31.98 23.03
C THR A 190 11.69 33.05 23.65
N PRO A 191 11.42 33.00 24.97
CA PRO A 191 10.59 33.99 25.64
C PRO A 191 11.29 35.35 25.70
N ILE A 192 10.52 36.43 25.58
CA ILE A 192 10.99 37.81 25.68
C ILE A 192 10.00 38.65 26.47
N GLU A 193 10.53 39.64 27.18
CA GLU A 193 9.71 40.66 27.85
C GLU A 193 9.55 41.85 26.90
N LEU A 194 8.30 42.23 26.63
CA LEU A 194 7.98 43.35 25.76
C LEU A 194 7.10 44.36 26.50
N PHE A 195 7.34 45.63 26.20
CA PHE A 195 6.54 46.74 26.72
C PHE A 195 6.13 47.65 25.57
N SER A 196 4.82 47.87 25.41
CA SER A 196 4.35 48.84 24.43
C SER A 196 4.32 50.24 25.00
N SER A 197 4.98 51.17 24.31
CA SER A 197 5.08 52.57 24.74
C SER A 197 3.77 53.35 24.51
N GLY A 198 2.90 52.86 23.63
CA GLY A 198 1.72 53.59 23.14
C GLY A 198 2.06 54.76 22.20
N ASN A 199 3.29 54.82 21.70
CA ASN A 199 3.70 55.81 20.72
C ASN A 199 3.06 55.50 19.34
N LYS A 200 2.97 56.51 18.46
CA LYS A 200 2.32 56.42 17.14
C LYS A 200 3.28 56.78 16.01
N THR A 201 4.54 56.36 16.12
CA THR A 201 5.58 56.70 15.14
C THR A 201 5.50 55.85 13.88
N GLY A 202 4.80 54.71 13.91
CA GLY A 202 4.83 53.67 12.89
C GLY A 202 6.13 52.84 12.91
N ASP A 203 7.00 53.07 13.90
CA ASP A 203 8.26 52.34 14.06
C ASP A 203 8.11 51.29 15.16
N LEU A 204 8.14 50.01 14.77
CA LEU A 204 8.03 48.87 15.66
C LEU A 204 8.98 48.94 16.86
N PHE A 205 10.21 49.43 16.68
CA PHE A 205 11.20 49.48 17.76
C PHE A 205 10.93 50.58 18.79
N VAL A 206 10.21 51.62 18.38
CA VAL A 206 9.79 52.71 19.26
C VAL A 206 8.46 52.37 19.94
N GLU A 207 7.58 51.70 19.23
CA GLU A 207 6.24 51.38 19.74
C GLU A 207 6.23 50.15 20.65
N VAL A 208 7.14 49.20 20.44
CA VAL A 208 7.29 47.98 21.25
C VAL A 208 8.74 47.83 21.71
N GLU A 209 8.99 48.26 22.95
CA GLU A 209 10.27 48.13 23.62
C GLU A 209 10.60 46.64 23.82
N GLY A 210 11.86 46.28 23.58
CA GLY A 210 12.35 44.90 23.70
C GLY A 210 12.42 44.15 22.37
N VAL A 211 11.67 44.55 21.33
CA VAL A 211 11.70 43.88 20.00
C VAL A 211 13.11 43.85 19.39
N GLY A 212 13.87 44.93 19.57
CA GLY A 212 15.27 44.98 19.09
C GLY A 212 16.17 43.89 19.69
N ALA A 213 15.89 43.41 20.90
CA ALA A 213 16.67 42.34 21.52
C ALA A 213 16.44 40.98 20.83
N ALA A 214 15.21 40.73 20.35
CA ALA A 214 14.88 39.51 19.60
C ALA A 214 15.55 39.46 18.21
N LEU A 215 15.73 40.63 17.59
CA LEU A 215 16.27 40.74 16.23
C LEU A 215 17.80 40.90 16.20
N GLY A 216 18.41 41.45 17.26
CA GLY A 216 19.86 41.62 17.43
C GLY A 216 20.28 43.09 17.52
N GLU A 217 21.40 43.36 18.23
CA GLU A 217 21.81 44.73 18.60
C GLU A 217 22.13 45.65 17.41
N GLY A 218 22.51 45.10 16.26
CA GLY A 218 22.85 45.87 15.05
C GLY A 218 21.64 46.42 14.27
N ILE A 219 20.43 45.96 14.58
CA ILE A 219 19.22 46.21 13.77
C ILE A 219 18.53 47.52 14.17
N ARG A 220 18.90 48.13 15.31
CA ARG A 220 18.23 49.33 15.86
C ARG A 220 18.49 50.64 15.07
N ASN A 221 19.49 50.69 14.19
CA ASN A 221 19.89 51.91 13.46
C ASN A 221 19.38 51.91 12.01
N PHE A 222 18.06 51.79 11.81
CA PHE A 222 17.45 51.95 10.48
C PHE A 222 17.39 53.43 10.11
N GLY A 223 18.22 53.85 9.15
CA GLY A 223 18.14 55.18 8.53
C GLY A 223 19.47 55.85 8.16
N GLY A 224 20.62 55.28 8.53
CA GLY A 224 21.93 55.96 8.35
C GLY A 224 22.93 55.24 7.45
N ASP A 225 23.38 54.04 7.83
CA ASP A 225 24.68 53.51 7.34
C ASP A 225 24.74 51.97 7.16
N GLN A 226 23.62 51.26 7.18
CA GLN A 226 23.65 49.79 7.21
C GLN A 226 23.26 49.22 5.85
N ASN A 227 24.09 48.32 5.31
CA ASN A 227 23.87 47.54 4.08
C ASN A 227 22.71 46.53 4.23
N GLN A 228 21.58 46.93 4.83
CA GLN A 228 20.42 46.06 5.12
C GLN A 228 19.09 46.79 4.88
N ASN A 229 18.10 46.06 4.39
CA ASN A 229 16.71 46.48 4.25
C ASN A 229 15.85 45.61 5.17
N MET A 230 14.87 46.23 5.85
CA MET A 230 13.91 45.52 6.69
C MET A 230 12.49 45.91 6.34
N PHE A 231 11.57 44.97 6.48
CA PHE A 231 10.15 45.24 6.50
C PHE A 231 9.48 44.39 7.58
N TRP A 232 8.39 44.89 8.17
CA TRP A 232 7.58 44.14 9.13
C TRP A 232 6.09 44.28 8.84
N ILE A 233 5.30 43.28 9.25
CA ILE A 233 3.84 43.35 9.26
C ILE A 233 3.30 42.59 10.46
N SER A 234 2.19 43.05 11.01
CA SER A 234 1.47 42.38 12.08
C SER A 234 0.17 41.74 11.59
N ALA A 235 -0.18 40.59 12.17
CA ALA A 235 -1.49 39.95 12.03
C ALA A 235 -1.95 39.50 13.43
N GLY A 236 -3.20 39.75 13.80
CA GLY A 236 -3.66 39.45 15.15
C GLY A 236 -5.17 39.40 15.27
N SER A 237 -5.63 38.67 16.28
CA SER A 237 -7.04 38.60 16.65
C SER A 237 -7.31 39.52 17.82
N TYR A 238 -8.31 40.40 17.69
CA TYR A 238 -8.66 41.37 18.72
C TYR A 238 -10.01 41.04 19.36
N PHE A 239 -10.13 41.34 20.65
CA PHE A 239 -11.40 41.27 21.38
C PHE A 239 -11.48 42.43 22.38
N GLY A 240 -12.45 43.32 22.18
CA GLY A 240 -12.52 44.57 22.94
C GLY A 240 -11.30 45.45 22.66
N SER A 241 -10.67 45.97 23.72
CA SER A 241 -9.50 46.85 23.65
C SER A 241 -8.17 46.11 23.77
N ARG A 242 -8.09 44.84 23.39
CA ARG A 242 -6.85 44.04 23.46
C ARG A 242 -6.73 43.09 22.28
N PHE A 243 -5.50 42.89 21.82
CA PHE A 243 -5.18 41.73 20.99
C PHE A 243 -5.02 40.53 21.92
N ILE A 244 -5.79 39.47 21.66
CA ILE A 244 -5.65 38.21 22.41
C ILE A 244 -4.31 37.59 22.01
N ASP A 245 -4.10 37.42 20.70
CA ASP A 245 -2.86 36.92 20.13
C ASP A 245 -2.49 37.72 18.89
N MET A 246 -1.21 38.05 18.76
CA MET A 246 -0.64 38.81 17.65
C MET A 246 0.68 38.20 17.18
N PHE A 247 0.86 38.11 15.88
CA PHE A 247 2.08 37.76 15.20
C PHE A 247 2.66 39.01 14.54
N ILE A 248 3.93 39.30 14.80
CA ILE A 248 4.71 40.27 14.03
C ILE A 248 5.76 39.52 13.23
N TRP A 249 5.64 39.63 11.92
CA TRP A 249 6.57 39.08 10.94
C TRP A 249 7.57 40.14 10.57
N VAL A 250 8.86 39.82 10.66
CA VAL A 250 9.96 40.71 10.29
C VAL A 250 10.85 39.98 9.31
N VAL A 251 11.16 40.63 8.19
CA VAL A 251 12.21 40.18 7.26
C VAL A 251 13.27 41.26 7.22
N ILE A 252 14.52 40.87 7.48
CA ILE A 252 15.71 41.67 7.28
C ILE A 252 16.52 41.00 6.17
N GLN A 253 17.04 41.77 5.22
CA GLN A 253 17.91 41.26 4.18
C GLN A 253 19.04 42.24 3.89
N THR A 254 20.11 41.76 3.24
CA THR A 254 21.18 42.61 2.71
C THR A 254 20.60 43.63 1.71
N ASN A 255 21.13 44.85 1.70
CA ASN A 255 20.58 45.94 0.90
C ASN A 255 20.61 45.58 -0.59
N THR A 256 19.42 45.49 -1.18
CA THR A 256 19.21 45.11 -2.58
C THR A 256 19.79 46.09 -3.58
N SER A 257 20.14 47.32 -3.17
CA SER A 257 20.83 48.28 -4.05
C SER A 257 22.25 47.81 -4.41
N LEU A 258 22.87 46.97 -3.57
CA LEU A 258 24.18 46.37 -3.86
C LEU A 258 24.13 45.37 -5.01
N ALA A 259 22.96 44.76 -5.24
CA ALA A 259 22.72 43.81 -6.33
C ALA A 259 22.27 44.50 -7.64
N TYR A 260 22.36 45.83 -7.76
CA TYR A 260 22.05 46.56 -8.98
C TYR A 260 23.32 47.15 -9.60
N ASN A 261 23.71 46.65 -10.77
CA ASN A 261 24.78 47.24 -11.57
C ASN A 261 24.17 48.28 -12.53
N ALA A 262 24.17 49.55 -12.12
CA ALA A 262 23.62 50.66 -12.90
C ALA A 262 24.28 50.84 -14.28
N THR A 263 25.53 50.41 -14.43
CA THR A 263 26.30 50.50 -15.68
C THR A 263 25.90 49.46 -16.73
N ALA A 264 25.45 48.29 -16.29
CA ALA A 264 25.03 47.20 -17.17
C ALA A 264 23.49 47.09 -17.28
N ASP A 265 22.75 47.87 -16.48
CA ASP A 265 21.32 47.71 -16.23
C ASP A 265 20.92 46.26 -15.88
N LEU A 266 21.84 45.55 -15.21
CA LEU A 266 21.67 44.17 -14.78
C LEU A 266 21.49 44.14 -13.26
N ARG A 267 20.40 43.51 -12.82
CA ARG A 267 20.24 43.09 -11.43
C ARG A 267 21.03 41.79 -11.27
N THR A 268 22.10 41.83 -10.49
CA THR A 268 22.98 40.67 -10.29
C THR A 268 22.35 39.75 -9.24
N ASN A 269 21.68 38.70 -9.70
CA ASN A 269 21.18 37.63 -8.82
C ASN A 269 22.33 36.67 -8.49
N PHE A 270 23.48 37.21 -8.11
CA PHE A 270 24.75 36.50 -8.01
C PHE A 270 25.51 36.79 -6.71
N LEU A 271 25.26 37.93 -6.07
CA LEU A 271 25.94 38.28 -4.82
C LEU A 271 25.41 37.46 -3.63
N PRO A 272 26.27 37.19 -2.61
CA PRO A 272 25.87 36.66 -1.31
C PRO A 272 24.74 37.45 -0.65
N LEU A 273 23.68 36.77 -0.24
CA LEU A 273 22.51 37.37 0.41
C LEU A 273 22.40 36.86 1.84
N ASN A 274 22.63 37.75 2.81
CA ASN A 274 22.24 37.47 4.19
C ASN A 274 20.80 37.93 4.40
N PHE A 275 19.97 37.05 4.95
CA PHE A 275 18.61 37.40 5.35
C PHE A 275 18.24 36.80 6.71
N THR A 276 17.22 37.36 7.33
CA THR A 276 16.66 36.92 8.59
C THR A 276 15.15 37.04 8.52
N VAL A 277 14.45 35.96 8.85
CA VAL A 277 13.01 35.96 9.06
C VAL A 277 12.76 35.72 10.54
N ALA A 278 11.99 36.59 11.17
CA ALA A 278 11.57 36.44 12.54
C ALA A 278 10.05 36.50 12.64
N LEU A 279 9.53 35.68 13.55
CA LEU A 279 8.17 35.75 14.04
C LEU A 279 8.23 36.11 15.52
N ILE A 280 7.53 37.17 15.91
CA ILE A 280 7.32 37.53 17.30
C ILE A 280 5.85 37.26 17.62
N HIS A 281 5.59 36.35 18.54
CA HIS A 281 4.26 36.08 19.07
C HIS A 281 4.05 36.86 20.36
N MET A 282 2.88 37.46 20.49
CA MET A 282 2.47 38.24 21.67
C MET A 282 1.06 37.86 22.06
N HIS A 283 0.87 37.59 23.35
CA HIS A 283 -0.41 37.29 23.96
C HIS A 283 -0.80 38.38 24.96
N GLY A 284 -2.09 38.73 25.00
CA GLY A 284 -2.63 39.75 25.91
C GLY A 284 -2.08 41.14 25.64
N PHE A 285 -1.89 41.48 24.36
CA PHE A 285 -1.24 42.72 23.96
C PHE A 285 -2.21 43.91 24.06
N PRO A 286 -1.85 45.01 24.75
CA PRO A 286 -2.73 46.17 24.92
C PRO A 286 -3.05 46.84 23.58
N ALA A 287 -4.34 47.10 23.32
CA ALA A 287 -4.79 47.88 22.18
C ALA A 287 -5.54 49.13 22.66
N THR A 288 -5.56 50.18 21.84
CA THR A 288 -6.30 51.41 22.13
C THR A 288 -6.98 51.90 20.86
N ASP A 289 -8.13 52.58 20.97
CA ASP A 289 -8.83 53.13 19.80
C ASP A 289 -7.99 54.19 19.05
N ASP A 290 -7.07 54.85 19.75
CA ASP A 290 -6.29 55.97 19.23
C ASP A 290 -4.93 55.57 18.64
N ALA A 291 -4.39 54.38 18.93
CA ALA A 291 -3.05 53.94 18.51
C ALA A 291 -3.06 52.47 18.08
N PHE A 292 -2.17 52.11 17.14
CA PHE A 292 -2.02 50.73 16.69
C PHE A 292 -1.64 49.79 17.86
N PHE A 293 -0.87 50.30 18.82
CA PHE A 293 -0.52 49.62 20.06
C PHE A 293 -0.86 50.47 21.29
N GLY A 294 -1.52 49.87 22.28
CA GLY A 294 -1.83 50.53 23.55
C GLY A 294 -0.65 50.54 24.51
N ARG A 295 -0.58 51.51 25.43
CA ARG A 295 0.50 51.55 26.42
C ARG A 295 0.35 50.45 27.47
N GLY A 296 1.41 49.68 27.71
CA GLY A 296 1.45 48.69 28.80
C GLY A 296 2.36 47.49 28.53
N PRO A 297 2.56 46.62 29.53
CA PRO A 297 3.32 45.39 29.35
C PRO A 297 2.55 44.38 28.50
N VAL A 298 3.27 43.57 27.74
CA VAL A 298 2.73 42.40 27.04
C VAL A 298 2.69 41.22 28.02
N GLU A 299 1.56 40.52 28.12
CA GLU A 299 1.40 39.47 29.15
C GLU A 299 2.34 38.29 28.92
N LYS A 300 2.48 37.84 27.67
CA LYS A 300 3.47 36.85 27.25
C LYS A 300 3.95 37.18 25.85
N ALA A 301 5.25 37.03 25.62
CA ALA A 301 5.81 37.13 24.29
C ALA A 301 6.93 36.12 24.10
N SER A 302 7.05 35.61 22.89
CA SER A 302 8.16 34.77 22.45
C SER A 302 8.51 35.10 21.00
N TYR A 303 9.71 34.73 20.59
CA TYR A 303 10.12 34.85 19.20
C TYR A 303 10.77 33.57 18.69
N VAL A 304 10.63 33.37 17.39
CA VAL A 304 11.33 32.36 16.61
C VAL A 304 12.03 33.09 15.48
N LYS A 305 13.25 32.69 15.16
CA LYS A 305 14.07 33.36 14.15
C LYS A 305 14.86 32.38 13.32
N THR A 306 15.00 32.69 12.04
CA THR A 306 15.90 32.00 11.13
C THR A 306 16.74 33.01 10.39
N SER A 307 18.05 32.90 10.56
CA SER A 307 19.05 33.77 9.92
C SER A 307 19.87 32.93 8.97
N CYS A 308 19.92 33.26 7.68
CA CYS A 308 20.67 32.49 6.70
C CYS A 308 21.60 33.36 5.87
N ALA A 309 22.77 32.80 5.55
CA ALA A 309 23.63 33.24 4.47
C ALA A 309 23.33 32.41 3.22
N LEU A 310 22.99 33.08 2.12
CA LEU A 310 22.69 32.47 0.84
C LEU A 310 23.80 32.80 -0.15
N ASP A 311 24.43 31.78 -0.69
CA ASP A 311 25.54 31.93 -1.62
C ASP A 311 25.31 31.13 -2.90
N ARG A 312 25.84 31.64 -4.01
CA ARG A 312 25.91 30.86 -5.25
C ARG A 312 26.87 29.69 -5.06
N LYS A 313 26.50 28.50 -5.54
CA LYS A 313 27.43 27.35 -5.48
C LYS A 313 28.77 27.72 -6.16
N PRO A 314 29.91 27.37 -5.55
CA PRO A 314 31.23 27.81 -6.01
C PRO A 314 31.54 27.29 -7.41
N GLY A 315 32.15 28.14 -8.25
CA GLY A 315 32.69 27.76 -9.56
C GLY A 315 32.11 28.49 -10.79
N LEU A 316 31.25 29.49 -10.60
CA LEU A 316 30.79 30.37 -11.67
C LEU A 316 31.17 31.80 -11.30
N THR A 317 32.02 32.47 -12.06
CA THR A 317 32.22 33.93 -11.91
C THR A 317 31.12 34.70 -12.66
N PRO A 318 30.79 35.96 -12.31
CA PRO A 318 29.77 36.75 -13.01
C PRO A 318 30.00 36.85 -14.52
N GLU A 319 31.26 36.80 -14.95
CA GLU A 319 31.69 36.93 -16.35
C GLU A 319 31.51 35.64 -17.15
N GLU A 320 31.42 34.49 -16.48
CA GLU A 320 31.26 33.16 -17.08
C GLU A 320 29.79 32.72 -17.17
N ILE A 321 28.87 33.50 -16.60
CA ILE A 321 27.44 33.15 -16.58
C ILE A 321 26.79 33.60 -17.88
N ASP A 322 26.25 32.62 -18.62
CA ASP A 322 25.37 32.86 -19.75
C ASP A 322 24.15 33.70 -19.27
N PRO A 323 23.94 34.92 -19.80
CA PRO A 323 22.81 35.77 -19.43
C PRO A 323 21.46 35.09 -19.63
N ASP A 324 21.34 34.18 -20.60
CA ASP A 324 20.11 33.44 -20.85
C ASP A 324 19.88 32.34 -19.79
N ALA A 325 20.94 31.77 -19.22
CA ALA A 325 20.86 30.83 -18.11
C ALA A 325 20.46 31.54 -16.80
N GLU A 326 20.95 32.75 -16.55
CA GLU A 326 20.64 33.52 -15.33
C GLU A 326 19.15 33.88 -15.21
N ARG A 327 18.45 34.03 -16.33
CA ARG A 327 17.00 34.27 -16.36
C ARG A 327 16.19 33.15 -15.72
N PHE A 328 16.72 31.93 -15.69
CA PHE A 328 16.03 30.74 -15.20
C PHE A 328 16.43 30.32 -13.78
N ILE A 329 16.93 31.28 -13.00
CA ILE A 329 17.38 31.09 -11.62
C ILE A 329 16.44 31.83 -10.69
N THR A 330 16.14 31.23 -9.54
CA THR A 330 15.24 31.84 -8.56
C THR A 330 15.80 33.16 -8.04
N ASN A 331 14.96 34.19 -8.07
CA ASN A 331 15.30 35.55 -7.67
C ASN A 331 15.03 35.73 -6.17
N LEU A 332 16.12 35.62 -5.40
CA LEU A 332 16.13 35.79 -3.95
C LEU A 332 16.29 37.27 -3.55
N TRP A 333 16.97 38.07 -4.39
CA TRP A 333 17.23 39.50 -4.20
C TRP A 333 16.03 40.41 -4.52
N THR A 334 14.85 40.06 -4.03
CA THR A 334 13.67 40.91 -4.27
C THR A 334 13.71 42.19 -3.42
N HIS A 335 13.42 43.33 -4.07
CA HIS A 335 13.23 44.61 -3.39
C HIS A 335 11.85 44.71 -2.70
N ASN A 336 10.95 43.76 -2.95
CA ASN A 336 9.60 43.78 -2.39
C ASN A 336 9.52 42.92 -1.12
N LEU A 337 10.20 43.36 -0.07
CA LEU A 337 10.14 42.72 1.26
C LEU A 337 8.73 42.70 1.85
N PHE A 338 7.93 43.73 1.54
CA PHE A 338 6.52 43.79 1.92
C PHE A 338 5.75 42.55 1.46
N ALA A 339 5.92 42.12 0.21
CA ALA A 339 5.25 40.93 -0.30
C ALA A 339 5.66 39.65 0.45
N ILE A 340 6.93 39.53 0.86
CA ILE A 340 7.42 38.39 1.64
C ILE A 340 6.74 38.36 3.01
N VAL A 341 6.84 39.45 3.79
CA VAL A 341 6.22 39.45 5.13
C VAL A 341 4.70 39.31 5.05
N LYS A 342 4.07 39.87 4.01
CA LYS A 342 2.63 39.73 3.81
C LYS A 342 2.26 38.28 3.49
N ALA A 343 3.07 37.57 2.72
CA ALA A 343 2.86 36.16 2.44
C ALA A 343 2.94 35.30 3.70
N TYR A 344 3.93 35.53 4.58
CA TYR A 344 3.98 34.86 5.89
C TYR A 344 2.72 35.14 6.71
N SER A 345 2.34 36.41 6.84
CA SER A 345 1.11 36.81 7.54
C SER A 345 -0.11 36.09 6.99
N VAL A 346 -0.36 36.16 5.68
CA VAL A 346 -1.54 35.56 5.04
C VAL A 346 -1.57 34.04 5.15
N TYR A 347 -0.40 33.37 5.11
CA TYR A 347 -0.32 31.92 5.21
C TYR A 347 -0.61 31.40 6.63
N TYR A 348 -0.07 32.06 7.66
CA TYR A 348 -0.16 31.60 9.05
C TYR A 348 -1.37 32.16 9.83
N GLU A 349 -1.89 33.32 9.43
CA GLU A 349 -3.01 34.01 10.10
C GLU A 349 -4.28 33.15 10.26
N PRO A 350 -4.75 32.36 9.27
CA PRO A 350 -5.97 31.57 9.42
C PRO A 350 -5.89 30.54 10.56
N ARG A 351 -4.73 29.90 10.73
CA ARG A 351 -4.50 28.92 11.81
C ARG A 351 -4.45 29.62 13.16
N GLN A 352 -3.68 30.71 13.26
CA GLN A 352 -3.57 31.52 14.47
C GLN A 352 -4.95 31.99 14.95
N ALA A 353 -5.75 32.55 14.04
CA ALA A 353 -7.09 33.04 14.36
C ALA A 353 -7.98 31.90 14.88
N LEU A 354 -7.96 30.75 14.21
CA LEU A 354 -8.74 29.58 14.63
C LEU A 354 -8.34 29.07 16.03
N GLU A 355 -7.05 28.97 16.33
CA GLU A 355 -6.55 28.54 17.64
C GLU A 355 -6.92 29.55 18.73
N THR A 356 -6.79 30.84 18.43
CA THR A 356 -7.17 31.95 19.32
C THR A 356 -8.67 31.92 19.64
N PHE A 357 -9.53 31.80 18.63
CA PHE A 357 -10.99 31.76 18.82
C PHE A 357 -11.47 30.53 19.58
N ASN A 358 -10.77 29.40 19.46
CA ASN A 358 -11.05 28.19 20.21
C ASN A 358 -10.44 28.19 21.62
N ASN A 359 -9.77 29.28 22.02
CA ASN A 359 -9.09 29.41 23.31
C ASN A 359 -8.07 28.28 23.56
N VAL A 360 -7.34 27.91 22.51
CA VAL A 360 -6.24 26.93 22.55
C VAL A 360 -4.91 27.69 22.40
N SER A 361 -3.82 27.13 22.93
CA SER A 361 -2.48 27.70 22.73
C SER A 361 -2.17 27.84 21.23
N VAL A 362 -1.82 29.05 20.81
CA VAL A 362 -1.42 29.34 19.44
C VAL A 362 -0.13 28.59 19.12
N THR A 363 -0.13 27.85 18.02
CA THR A 363 1.04 27.13 17.54
C THR A 363 1.97 28.08 16.80
N ILE A 364 3.19 28.22 17.31
CA ILE A 364 4.23 29.01 16.66
C ILE A 364 4.99 28.11 15.67
N PRO A 365 5.15 28.50 14.39
CA PRO A 365 5.93 27.75 13.43
C PRO A 365 7.39 27.63 13.87
N SER A 366 7.98 26.45 13.64
CA SER A 366 9.39 26.21 13.96
C SER A 366 10.31 27.06 13.08
N PRO A 367 11.54 27.37 13.51
CA PRO A 367 12.47 28.18 12.70
C PRO A 367 12.80 27.49 11.36
N ARG A 368 12.85 26.16 11.32
CA ARG A 368 13.01 25.39 10.07
C ARG A 368 11.83 25.54 9.11
N GLU A 369 10.63 25.65 9.66
CA GLU A 369 9.42 25.88 8.88
C GLU A 369 9.42 27.27 8.25
N LEU A 370 9.95 28.29 8.94
CA LEU A 370 10.14 29.62 8.36
C LEU A 370 11.01 29.55 7.10
N PHE A 371 12.15 28.86 7.15
CA PHE A 371 12.99 28.69 5.96
C PHE A 371 12.30 27.86 4.87
N ARG A 372 11.56 26.81 5.24
CA ARG A 372 10.79 26.01 4.27
C ARG A 372 9.75 26.86 3.54
N PHE A 373 9.04 27.73 4.26
CA PHE A 373 8.11 28.67 3.66
C PHE A 373 8.85 29.65 2.75
N TYR A 374 10.02 30.16 3.15
CA TYR A 374 10.86 31.01 2.30
C TYR A 374 11.22 30.32 0.97
N GLN A 375 11.67 29.06 1.01
CA GLN A 375 11.94 28.26 -0.20
C GLN A 375 10.70 28.15 -1.09
N ALA A 376 9.56 27.77 -0.50
CA ALA A 376 8.29 27.60 -1.22
C ALA A 376 7.78 28.91 -1.80
N TYR A 377 7.90 30.02 -1.07
CA TYR A 377 7.52 31.36 -1.52
C TYR A 377 8.30 31.76 -2.76
N HIS A 378 9.63 31.67 -2.72
CA HIS A 378 10.48 32.13 -3.82
C HIS A 378 10.29 31.30 -5.09
N ILE A 379 10.25 29.96 -4.96
CA ILE A 379 10.04 29.14 -6.15
C ILE A 379 8.65 29.35 -6.76
N ILE A 380 7.61 29.47 -5.94
CA ILE A 380 6.24 29.73 -6.43
C ILE A 380 6.12 31.11 -7.06
N LYS A 381 6.77 32.13 -6.47
CA LYS A 381 6.85 33.47 -7.04
C LYS A 381 7.43 33.44 -8.44
N ASP A 382 8.52 32.70 -8.63
CA ASP A 382 9.27 32.68 -9.88
C ASP A 382 8.76 31.66 -10.89
N SER A 383 7.88 30.74 -10.49
CA SER A 383 7.24 29.76 -11.37
C SER A 383 5.83 30.16 -11.82
N GLN A 384 5.44 31.44 -11.69
CA GLN A 384 4.09 31.90 -12.04
C GLN A 384 3.80 31.88 -13.55
N GLN A 385 4.83 32.07 -14.38
CA GLN A 385 4.66 32.09 -15.83
C GLN A 385 4.61 30.67 -16.38
N LEU A 386 3.49 30.29 -16.99
CA LEU A 386 3.33 29.02 -17.69
C LEU A 386 3.44 29.29 -19.20
N ASN A 387 4.66 29.27 -19.73
CA ASN A 387 4.91 29.34 -21.18
C ASN A 387 5.81 28.17 -21.63
N ALA A 388 5.93 27.96 -22.95
CA ALA A 388 6.71 26.85 -23.50
C ALA A 388 8.20 26.88 -23.10
N GLU A 389 8.75 28.05 -22.78
CA GLU A 389 10.15 28.23 -22.36
C GLU A 389 10.39 27.78 -20.91
N THR A 390 9.42 28.01 -20.02
CA THR A 390 9.53 27.70 -18.58
C THR A 390 9.08 26.28 -18.27
N GLN A 391 8.19 25.70 -19.07
CA GLN A 391 7.73 24.32 -18.92
C GLN A 391 8.79 23.33 -19.41
N VAL A 392 9.46 22.66 -18.49
CA VAL A 392 10.52 21.71 -18.79
C VAL A 392 10.33 20.45 -17.95
N SER A 393 10.49 19.29 -18.58
CA SER A 393 10.52 18.01 -17.88
C SER A 393 11.95 17.63 -17.50
N ARG A 394 12.14 17.11 -16.29
CA ARG A 394 13.42 16.58 -15.81
C ARG A 394 13.25 15.15 -15.33
N ILE A 395 14.30 14.34 -15.47
CA ILE A 395 14.30 12.99 -14.94
C ILE A 395 14.50 13.10 -13.43
N LEU A 396 13.50 12.65 -12.67
CA LEU A 396 13.55 12.61 -11.21
C LEU A 396 13.19 11.22 -10.70
N SER A 397 13.72 10.90 -9.53
CA SER A 397 13.32 9.77 -8.71
C SER A 397 11.92 10.00 -8.15
N VAL A 398 10.97 9.18 -8.59
CA VAL A 398 9.58 9.21 -8.15
C VAL A 398 9.25 7.95 -7.38
N ARG A 399 8.62 8.13 -6.23
CA ARG A 399 8.09 7.05 -5.41
C ARG A 399 6.84 6.50 -6.08
N THR A 400 7.00 5.37 -6.76
CA THR A 400 5.89 4.66 -7.38
C THR A 400 5.38 3.58 -6.43
N PRO A 401 4.06 3.51 -6.15
CA PRO A 401 3.51 2.42 -5.36
C PRO A 401 3.71 1.10 -6.13
N THR A 402 4.25 0.10 -5.46
CA THR A 402 4.47 -1.23 -6.03
C THR A 402 3.89 -2.28 -5.10
N VAL A 403 3.37 -3.36 -5.68
CA VAL A 403 2.95 -4.51 -4.87
C VAL A 403 4.17 -5.37 -4.62
N GLN A 404 4.44 -5.68 -3.35
CA GLN A 404 5.53 -6.55 -2.96
C GLN A 404 5.01 -7.92 -2.55
N LEU A 405 5.63 -8.97 -3.07
CA LEU A 405 5.36 -10.36 -2.72
C LEU A 405 6.48 -10.91 -1.82
N ALA A 406 6.12 -11.67 -0.77
CA ALA A 406 7.08 -12.31 0.11
C ALA A 406 7.86 -13.40 -0.64
N ALA A 407 9.19 -13.27 -0.72
CA ALA A 407 10.03 -14.25 -1.42
C ALA A 407 9.88 -15.69 -0.87
N PRO A 408 9.75 -15.92 0.45
CA PRO A 408 9.52 -17.27 0.99
C PRO A 408 8.21 -17.90 0.49
N CYS A 409 7.14 -17.12 0.35
CA CYS A 409 5.87 -17.63 -0.17
C CYS A 409 6.01 -18.10 -1.62
N LEU A 410 6.71 -17.32 -2.46
CA LEU A 410 6.99 -17.69 -3.83
C LEU A 410 7.84 -18.97 -3.91
N ALA A 411 8.88 -19.08 -3.07
CA ALA A 411 9.73 -20.25 -3.02
C ALA A 411 8.96 -21.52 -2.61
N ILE A 412 8.08 -21.43 -1.62
CA ILE A 412 7.23 -22.54 -1.18
C ILE A 412 6.27 -22.97 -2.30
N LEU A 413 5.64 -22.02 -2.98
CA LEU A 413 4.73 -22.32 -4.10
C LEU A 413 5.46 -23.01 -5.25
N LEU A 414 6.65 -22.52 -5.63
CA LEU A 414 7.47 -23.13 -6.69
C LEU A 414 7.95 -24.53 -6.31
N ALA A 415 8.42 -24.72 -5.07
CA ALA A 415 8.83 -26.04 -4.57
C ALA A 415 7.64 -27.02 -4.57
N TYR A 416 6.45 -26.55 -4.21
CA TYR A 416 5.23 -27.35 -4.22
C TYR A 416 4.82 -27.75 -5.64
N VAL A 417 4.83 -26.81 -6.60
CA VAL A 417 4.57 -27.08 -8.02
C VAL A 417 5.56 -28.12 -8.56
N LEU A 418 6.85 -27.98 -8.24
CA LEU A 418 7.89 -28.93 -8.64
C LEU A 418 7.63 -30.32 -8.06
N ALA A 419 7.24 -30.40 -6.78
CA ALA A 419 6.92 -31.67 -6.13
C ALA A 419 5.71 -32.37 -6.79
N ILE A 420 4.65 -31.63 -7.09
CA ILE A 420 3.48 -32.13 -7.84
C ILE A 420 3.91 -32.63 -9.22
N ALA A 421 4.72 -31.86 -9.95
CA ALA A 421 5.19 -32.23 -11.28
C ALA A 421 6.05 -33.51 -11.25
N ILE A 422 7.02 -33.61 -10.34
CA ILE A 422 7.87 -34.79 -10.16
C ILE A 422 7.03 -36.01 -9.81
N ALA A 423 6.09 -35.90 -8.87
CA ALA A 423 5.20 -36.99 -8.49
C ALA A 423 4.36 -37.45 -9.68
N THR A 424 3.79 -36.51 -10.43
CA THR A 424 2.95 -36.81 -11.60
C THR A 424 3.77 -37.50 -12.69
N ILE A 425 4.96 -36.98 -13.03
CA ILE A 425 5.85 -37.57 -14.05
C ILE A 425 6.28 -38.98 -13.63
N TYR A 426 6.73 -39.15 -12.38
CA TYR A 426 7.14 -40.45 -11.85
C TYR A 426 6.02 -41.48 -11.97
N TRP A 427 4.82 -41.12 -11.50
CA TRP A 427 3.71 -42.07 -11.48
C TRP A 427 3.13 -42.30 -12.86
N VAL A 428 3.00 -41.30 -13.72
CA VAL A 428 2.43 -41.46 -15.07
C VAL A 428 3.38 -42.24 -15.99
N PHE A 429 4.65 -41.86 -16.07
CA PHE A 429 5.58 -42.38 -17.08
C PHE A 429 6.39 -43.59 -16.61
N PHE A 430 6.89 -43.59 -15.37
CA PHE A 430 7.81 -44.63 -14.92
C PHE A 430 7.10 -45.84 -14.30
N LYS A 431 5.94 -45.64 -13.69
CA LYS A 431 5.10 -46.73 -13.20
C LYS A 431 4.05 -47.11 -14.25
N LYS A 432 4.43 -47.96 -15.19
CA LYS A 432 3.47 -48.52 -16.16
C LYS A 432 2.48 -49.44 -15.46
N LEU A 433 1.21 -49.34 -15.86
CA LEU A 433 0.17 -50.24 -15.38
C LEU A 433 0.23 -51.58 -16.11
N PRO A 434 -0.19 -52.68 -15.46
CA PRO A 434 -0.37 -53.96 -16.12
C PRO A 434 -1.29 -53.84 -17.34
N VAL A 435 -0.97 -54.57 -18.41
CA VAL A 435 -1.79 -54.61 -19.62
C VAL A 435 -3.22 -55.03 -19.25
N GLY A 436 -4.22 -54.25 -19.69
CA GLY A 436 -5.65 -54.48 -19.38
C GLY A 436 -6.20 -53.75 -18.15
N THR A 437 -5.38 -53.00 -17.40
CA THR A 437 -5.87 -52.12 -16.32
C THR A 437 -6.01 -50.67 -16.80
N THR A 438 -7.24 -50.17 -16.84
CA THR A 438 -7.56 -48.77 -17.15
C THR A 438 -7.64 -47.95 -15.87
N ILE A 439 -7.24 -46.67 -15.96
CA ILE A 439 -7.31 -45.75 -14.82
C ILE A 439 -8.74 -45.22 -14.71
N PRO A 440 -9.45 -45.45 -13.60
CA PRO A 440 -10.75 -44.85 -13.39
C PRO A 440 -10.59 -43.33 -13.32
N ARG A 441 -11.36 -42.62 -14.15
CA ARG A 441 -11.36 -41.15 -14.23
C ARG A 441 -12.40 -40.52 -13.31
N THR A 442 -13.45 -41.25 -12.95
CA THR A 442 -14.57 -40.76 -12.13
C THR A 442 -14.80 -41.62 -10.90
N LYS A 443 -15.34 -41.04 -9.82
CA LYS A 443 -15.65 -41.74 -8.56
C LYS A 443 -16.56 -42.97 -8.77
N VAL A 444 -17.39 -42.95 -9.81
CA VAL A 444 -18.24 -44.08 -10.21
C VAL A 444 -17.40 -45.22 -10.80
N GLN A 445 -16.53 -44.92 -11.76
CA GLN A 445 -15.61 -45.91 -12.32
C GLN A 445 -14.72 -46.53 -11.23
N TRP A 446 -14.38 -45.72 -10.24
CA TRP A 446 -13.65 -46.12 -9.05
C TRP A 446 -14.39 -47.15 -8.18
N MET A 447 -15.65 -46.90 -7.85
CA MET A 447 -16.48 -47.85 -7.10
C MET A 447 -16.70 -49.15 -7.87
N MET A 448 -16.91 -49.05 -9.18
CA MET A 448 -17.13 -50.20 -10.05
C MET A 448 -15.91 -51.10 -10.20
N GLN A 449 -14.72 -50.50 -10.36
CA GLN A 449 -13.49 -51.29 -10.36
C GLN A 449 -13.31 -51.99 -9.00
N GLY A 450 -13.67 -51.34 -7.89
CA GLY A 450 -13.69 -51.97 -6.57
C GLY A 450 -14.64 -53.16 -6.47
N LEU A 451 -15.85 -53.04 -7.04
CA LEU A 451 -16.82 -54.13 -7.13
C LEU A 451 -16.31 -55.29 -8.01
N LYS A 452 -15.66 -54.99 -9.15
CA LYS A 452 -15.05 -55.97 -10.05
C LYS A 452 -14.01 -56.83 -9.33
N GLU A 453 -13.09 -56.19 -8.60
CA GLU A 453 -12.01 -56.90 -7.91
C GLU A 453 -12.51 -57.76 -6.73
N VAL A 454 -13.66 -57.42 -6.13
CA VAL A 454 -14.25 -58.18 -5.02
C VAL A 454 -15.21 -59.27 -5.48
N GLY A 455 -15.82 -59.11 -6.67
CA GLY A 455 -16.66 -60.15 -7.28
C GLY A 455 -15.91 -61.39 -7.75
N GLY A 456 -14.56 -61.35 -7.82
CA GLY A 456 -13.70 -62.51 -8.04
C GLY A 456 -13.87 -63.25 -9.37
N ARG A 457 -14.66 -62.72 -10.32
CA ARG A 457 -14.86 -63.34 -11.64
C ARG A 457 -13.89 -62.75 -12.66
N GLU A 458 -13.21 -63.62 -13.41
CA GLU A 458 -12.51 -63.30 -14.65
C GLU A 458 -13.52 -62.82 -15.71
N LEU A 459 -13.93 -61.55 -15.61
CA LEU A 459 -14.78 -60.93 -16.61
C LEU A 459 -13.91 -60.41 -17.75
N ASN A 460 -14.03 -61.09 -18.88
CA ASN A 460 -13.43 -60.77 -20.16
C ASN A 460 -13.64 -59.29 -20.51
N ALA A 461 -12.62 -58.58 -21.02
CA ALA A 461 -12.69 -57.13 -21.25
C ALA A 461 -13.84 -56.69 -22.18
N ALA A 462 -14.26 -57.55 -23.12
CA ALA A 462 -15.42 -57.32 -23.98
C ALA A 462 -16.77 -57.34 -23.22
N TYR A 463 -16.86 -58.12 -22.14
CA TYR A 463 -18.04 -58.14 -21.26
C TYR A 463 -18.12 -56.88 -20.40
N LEU A 464 -16.99 -56.17 -20.19
CA LEU A 464 -16.94 -54.94 -19.41
C LEU A 464 -17.52 -53.75 -20.16
N ASP A 465 -17.18 -53.56 -21.44
CA ASP A 465 -17.82 -52.52 -22.25
C ASP A 465 -19.33 -52.80 -22.42
N ALA A 466 -19.72 -54.07 -22.54
CA ALA A 466 -21.13 -54.47 -22.52
C ALA A 466 -21.81 -54.19 -21.16
N SER A 467 -21.16 -54.52 -20.04
CA SER A 467 -21.66 -54.22 -18.69
C SER A 467 -21.69 -52.73 -18.37
N TRP A 468 -20.79 -51.95 -18.98
CA TRP A 468 -20.73 -50.50 -18.86
C TRP A 468 -21.93 -49.86 -19.55
N ASN A 469 -22.19 -50.24 -20.81
CA ASN A 469 -23.36 -49.79 -21.55
C ASN A 469 -24.67 -50.25 -20.89
N GLN A 470 -24.67 -51.46 -20.33
CA GLN A 470 -25.84 -52.00 -19.62
C GLN A 470 -26.11 -51.26 -18.31
N LEU A 471 -25.09 -51.05 -17.47
CA LEU A 471 -25.25 -50.32 -16.20
C LEU A 471 -25.50 -48.82 -16.41
N GLU A 472 -24.89 -48.20 -17.41
CA GLU A 472 -25.24 -46.84 -17.83
C GLU A 472 -26.71 -46.79 -18.25
N GLY A 473 -27.17 -47.78 -19.03
CA GLY A 473 -28.58 -47.98 -19.35
C GLY A 473 -29.48 -48.20 -18.12
N ASP A 474 -29.04 -49.00 -17.15
CA ASP A 474 -29.80 -49.35 -15.94
C ASP A 474 -29.85 -48.18 -14.96
N LEU A 475 -28.81 -47.36 -14.88
CA LEU A 475 -28.76 -46.12 -14.09
C LEU A 475 -29.60 -45.01 -14.73
N VAL A 476 -29.60 -44.90 -16.06
CA VAL A 476 -30.48 -43.98 -16.79
C VAL A 476 -31.95 -44.39 -16.64
N LYS A 477 -32.23 -45.70 -16.51
CA LYS A 477 -33.57 -46.26 -16.28
C LYS A 477 -33.93 -46.39 -14.80
N ALA A 478 -32.99 -46.17 -13.89
CA ALA A 478 -33.21 -46.37 -12.46
C ALA A 478 -34.28 -45.40 -11.96
N ARG A 479 -35.33 -45.94 -11.34
CA ARG A 479 -36.38 -45.14 -10.71
C ARG A 479 -36.28 -45.26 -9.21
N TYR A 480 -36.42 -44.11 -8.55
CA TYR A 480 -36.56 -44.06 -7.11
C TYR A 480 -38.02 -44.43 -6.79
N ALA A 481 -38.22 -45.54 -6.10
CA ALA A 481 -39.56 -46.05 -5.79
C ALA A 481 -39.71 -46.32 -4.29
N ASP A 482 -40.82 -45.85 -3.72
CA ASP A 482 -41.28 -46.30 -2.41
C ASP A 482 -41.88 -47.69 -2.59
N VAL A 483 -41.20 -48.71 -2.10
CA VAL A 483 -41.68 -50.10 -2.12
C VAL A 483 -42.30 -50.38 -0.76
N ASN A 484 -43.60 -50.65 -0.77
CA ASN A 484 -44.30 -51.12 0.42
C ASN A 484 -44.18 -52.64 0.47
N ASP A 485 -43.56 -53.14 1.52
CA ASP A 485 -43.55 -54.57 1.85
C ASP A 485 -44.96 -55.05 2.25
N GLU A 486 -45.21 -56.35 2.16
CA GLU A 486 -46.44 -57.04 2.56
C GLU A 486 -46.77 -56.80 4.04
N SER A 487 -45.78 -56.43 4.84
CA SER A 487 -45.96 -55.98 6.23
C SER A 487 -46.48 -54.54 6.40
N GLY A 488 -46.75 -53.82 5.30
CA GLY A 488 -47.20 -52.43 5.28
C GLY A 488 -46.10 -51.40 5.53
N ARG A 489 -44.83 -51.82 5.57
CA ARG A 489 -43.68 -50.93 5.77
C ARG A 489 -43.17 -50.41 4.44
N SER A 490 -43.10 -49.10 4.32
CA SER A 490 -42.57 -48.41 3.14
C SER A 490 -41.05 -48.27 3.27
N TYR A 491 -40.31 -48.79 2.29
CA TYR A 491 -38.88 -48.61 2.17
C TYR A 491 -38.55 -47.95 0.83
N ARG A 492 -37.65 -46.97 0.86
CA ARG A 492 -37.15 -46.31 -0.34
C ARG A 492 -36.08 -47.18 -0.97
N THR A 493 -36.34 -47.68 -2.18
CA THR A 493 -35.39 -48.52 -2.91
C THR A 493 -35.10 -47.89 -4.27
N ILE A 494 -33.85 -48.05 -4.72
CA ILE A 494 -33.46 -47.70 -6.10
C ILE A 494 -33.69 -48.96 -6.93
N GLN A 495 -34.74 -48.97 -7.74
CA GLN A 495 -34.95 -50.07 -8.68
C GLN A 495 -34.10 -49.83 -9.91
N LEU A 496 -33.05 -50.64 -10.08
CA LEU A 496 -32.30 -50.71 -11.33
C LEU A 496 -33.21 -51.39 -12.37
N GLY A 497 -33.56 -50.66 -13.43
CA GLY A 497 -34.50 -51.15 -14.42
C GLY A 497 -33.90 -52.32 -15.20
N ARG A 498 -34.39 -53.54 -14.98
CA ARG A 498 -33.97 -54.71 -15.74
C ARG A 498 -34.31 -54.48 -17.21
N GLY A 499 -33.29 -54.41 -18.07
CA GLY A 499 -33.51 -54.38 -19.52
C GLY A 499 -34.14 -55.69 -19.98
N ASP A 500 -35.45 -55.65 -20.27
CA ASP A 500 -36.17 -56.75 -20.92
C ASP A 500 -35.69 -56.90 -22.37
N SER A 501 -34.55 -57.57 -22.56
CA SER A 501 -34.12 -58.01 -23.89
C SER A 501 -33.17 -59.20 -23.76
N TYR A 502 -33.68 -60.35 -23.32
CA TYR A 502 -33.14 -61.66 -23.71
C TYR A 502 -34.29 -62.68 -23.74
N THR A 503 -34.64 -63.08 -24.96
CA THR A 503 -35.45 -64.26 -25.28
C THR A 503 -34.77 -65.54 -24.79
N GLU A 504 -35.56 -66.38 -24.10
CA GLU A 504 -35.46 -67.83 -23.95
C GLU A 504 -34.12 -68.51 -24.30
N LEU A 505 -33.41 -68.92 -23.26
CA LEU A 505 -32.60 -70.13 -23.29
C LEU A 505 -32.88 -70.87 -21.99
N ASP A 506 -33.76 -71.86 -22.10
CA ASP A 506 -34.15 -72.77 -21.04
C ASP A 506 -32.97 -73.56 -20.49
N ASN A 507 -33.06 -73.84 -19.18
CA ASN A 507 -32.26 -74.75 -18.35
C ASN A 507 -30.94 -74.23 -17.77
N LEU A 508 -31.04 -73.59 -16.60
CA LEU A 508 -30.09 -73.69 -15.47
C LEU A 508 -30.82 -73.31 -14.17
N PRO A 509 -30.43 -73.86 -13.01
CA PRO A 509 -31.22 -73.79 -11.79
C PRO A 509 -31.23 -72.38 -11.19
N THR A 510 -32.44 -71.93 -10.88
CA THR A 510 -32.75 -70.75 -10.08
C THR A 510 -32.20 -70.92 -8.66
N HIS A 511 -31.27 -70.05 -8.28
CA HIS A 511 -31.25 -69.32 -7.00
C HIS A 511 -29.96 -68.50 -6.93
N VAL A 512 -30.08 -67.18 -6.96
CA VAL A 512 -29.44 -66.17 -6.08
C VAL A 512 -29.91 -64.81 -6.62
N GLY A 513 -30.98 -64.27 -6.04
CA GLY A 513 -31.28 -62.84 -6.14
C GLY A 513 -30.32 -62.09 -5.24
N MET A 514 -29.66 -61.06 -5.77
CA MET A 514 -28.81 -60.18 -4.98
C MET A 514 -29.67 -59.00 -4.52
N ASP A 515 -30.43 -59.20 -3.44
CA ASP A 515 -31.09 -58.09 -2.74
C ASP A 515 -30.03 -57.30 -1.97
N VAL A 516 -29.71 -56.10 -2.48
CA VAL A 516 -28.92 -55.13 -1.72
C VAL A 516 -29.87 -54.33 -0.85
N THR A 517 -30.10 -54.81 0.37
CA THR A 517 -30.81 -54.06 1.41
C THR A 517 -29.88 -52.99 1.98
N VAL A 518 -30.26 -51.73 1.80
CA VAL A 518 -29.62 -50.60 2.49
C VAL A 518 -30.38 -50.37 3.79
N GLU A 519 -29.86 -50.87 4.91
CA GLU A 519 -30.36 -50.50 6.24
C GLU A 519 -30.07 -49.01 6.49
N THR A 520 -31.13 -48.21 6.49
CA THR A 520 -31.08 -46.83 6.98
C THR A 520 -31.29 -46.85 8.49
N ALA A 521 -30.23 -46.53 9.25
CA ALA A 521 -30.32 -46.34 10.69
C ALA A 521 -31.18 -45.10 11.00
N TYR A 522 -32.35 -45.31 11.60
CA TYR A 522 -33.21 -44.25 12.10
C TYR A 522 -32.55 -43.52 13.28
N PHE A 523 -32.28 -42.23 13.13
CA PHE A 523 -32.01 -41.33 14.26
C PHE A 523 -33.34 -40.95 14.91
N GLY A 524 -33.60 -41.48 16.10
CA GLY A 524 -34.75 -41.11 16.93
C GLY A 524 -34.70 -39.64 17.33
N ARG A 525 -35.71 -38.89 16.90
CA ARG A 525 -35.99 -37.51 17.35
C ARG A 525 -36.72 -37.59 18.69
N LYS A 526 -36.03 -37.29 19.80
CA LYS A 526 -36.68 -37.14 21.11
C LYS A 526 -37.32 -35.75 21.14
N SER A 527 -38.65 -35.69 21.12
CA SER A 527 -39.41 -34.49 21.46
C SER A 527 -39.25 -34.21 22.96
N MET A 528 -38.69 -33.06 23.31
CA MET A 528 -38.84 -32.48 24.64
C MET A 528 -40.04 -31.53 24.61
N SER A 529 -41.11 -31.94 25.30
CA SER A 529 -42.19 -31.08 25.76
C SER A 529 -42.08 -30.97 27.27
N SER A 530 -41.47 -29.88 27.74
CA SER A 530 -41.74 -29.12 28.97
C SER A 530 -40.69 -28.03 29.08
#